data_AF-A0A923AL03-F1
#
_entry.id   AF-A0A923AL03-F1
#
_cell.length_a   1.000
_cell.length_b   1.000
_cell.length_c   1.000
_cell.angle_alpha   90.00
_cell.angle_beta   90.00
_cell.angle_gamma   90.00
#
_symmetry.space_group_name_H-M   'P 1'
#
loop_
_entity.id
_entity.type
_entity.pdbx_description
1 polymer ?
#
loop_
_entity_poly.entity_id
_entity_poly.type
_entity_poly.pdbx_seq_one_letter_code
_entity_poly.pdbx_strand_id
1 'polypeptide(L)' 'MDSLLAWIVGLALFFALVFALFFLITRGTRAILGPRRRLEEELGLEVLRTRLAQGEISEAEFEQAKRALGG' A
#
# COMPACT_ATOMS: atom_id res chain seq x y z
N MET A 1 -34.77 -33.60 -3.47
CA MET A 1 -34.18 -32.56 -4.36
C MET A 1 -33.83 -31.31 -3.56
N ASP A 2 -34.60 -31.01 -2.52
CA ASP A 2 -34.48 -29.81 -1.67
C ASP A 2 -33.19 -29.78 -0.83
N SER A 3 -32.71 -30.95 -0.39
CA SER A 3 -31.46 -31.07 0.37
C SER A 3 -30.22 -30.72 -0.46
N LEU A 4 -30.14 -31.18 -1.72
CA LEU A 4 -29.03 -30.86 -2.63
C LEU A 4 -28.99 -29.36 -2.94
N LEU A 5 -30.15 -28.74 -3.18
CA LEU A 5 -30.24 -27.30 -3.40
C LEU A 5 -29.79 -26.51 -2.17
N ALA A 6 -30.20 -26.92 -0.97
CA ALA A 6 -29.75 -26.28 0.27
C ALA A 6 -28.23 -26.35 0.46
N TRP A 7 -27.61 -27.50 0.12
CA TRP A 7 -26.15 -27.66 0.14
C TRP A 7 -25.44 -26.74 -0.87
N ILE A 8 -25.95 -26.67 -2.10
CA ILE A 8 -25.38 -25.80 -3.15
C ILE A 8 -25.49 -24.33 -2.75
N VAL A 9 -26.64 -23.91 -2.22
CA VAL A 9 -26.86 -22.53 -1.75
C VAL A 9 -25.95 -22.21 -0.56
N GLY A 10 -25.85 -23.11 0.41
CA GLY A 10 -24.96 -22.94 1.57
C GLY A 10 -23.49 -22.81 1.15
N LEU A 11 -23.05 -23.64 0.20
CA LEU A 11 -21.70 -23.58 -0.32
C LEU A 11 -21.45 -22.28 -1.09
N ALA A 12 -22.38 -21.85 -1.93
CA ALA A 12 -22.28 -20.60 -2.67
C ALA A 12 -22.21 -19.38 -1.73
N LEU A 13 -23.02 -19.35 -0.67
CA LEU A 13 -23.00 -18.30 0.35
C LEU A 13 -21.67 -18.28 1.12
N PHE A 14 -21.13 -19.45 1.45
CA PHE A 14 -19.82 -19.55 2.10
C PHE A 14 -18.72 -18.96 1.22
N PHE A 15 -18.65 -19.34 -0.06
CA PHE A 15 -17.67 -18.77 -0.98
C PHE A 15 -17.87 -17.28 -1.19
N ALA A 16 -19.12 -16.81 -1.31
CA ALA A 16 -19.43 -15.39 -1.43
C ALA A 16 -18.91 -14.60 -0.22
N LEU A 17 -19.09 -15.12 1.00
CA LEU A 17 -18.58 -14.51 2.23
C LEU A 17 -17.05 -14.47 2.25
N VAL A 18 -16.38 -15.56 1.89
CA VAL A 18 -14.91 -15.62 1.83
C VAL A 18 -14.36 -14.63 0.80
N PHE A 19 -14.95 -14.57 -0.39
CA PHE A 19 -14.57 -13.60 -1.43
C PHE A 19 -14.80 -12.16 -0.98
N ALA A 20 -15.93 -11.87 -0.34
CA ALA A 20 -16.22 -10.54 0.19
C ALA A 20 -15.18 -10.13 1.24
N LEU A 21 -14.81 -11.03 2.15
CA LEU A 21 -13.80 -10.77 3.18
C LEU A 21 -12.41 -10.57 2.55
N PHE A 22 -12.03 -11.41 1.59
CA PHE A 22 -10.78 -11.26 0.85
C PHE A 22 -10.71 -9.91 0.12
N PHE A 23 -11.80 -9.51 -0.54
CA PHE A 23 -11.87 -8.23 -1.26
C PHE A 23 -11.82 -7.04 -0.29
N LEU A 24 -12.48 -7.13 0.86
CA LEU A 24 -12.45 -6.10 1.89
C LEU A 24 -11.04 -5.93 2.46
N ILE A 25 -10.36 -7.05 2.76
CA ILE A 25 -8.99 -7.04 3.28
C ILE A 25 -8.02 -6.51 2.23
N THR A 26 -8.06 -7.00 0.99
CA THR A 26 -7.16 -6.55 -0.08
C THR A 26 -7.39 -5.10 -0.48
N ARG A 27 -8.65 -4.64 -0.53
CA ARG A 27 -8.96 -3.24 -0.82
C ARG A 27 -8.61 -2.32 0.35
N GLY A 28 -8.89 -2.76 1.58
CA GLY A 28 -8.52 -2.04 2.80
C GLY A 28 -7.01 -1.90 2.96
N THR A 29 -6.25 -2.99 2.79
CA THR A 29 -4.78 -2.96 2.82
C THR A 29 -4.20 -2.11 1.70
N ARG A 30 -4.75 -2.15 0.49
CA ARG A 30 -4.29 -1.27 -0.61
C ARG A 30 -4.59 0.21 -0.34
N ALA A 31 -5.71 0.51 0.31
CA ALA A 31 -6.06 1.86 0.74
C ALA A 31 -5.20 2.37 1.91
N ILE A 32 -4.65 1.49 2.75
CA ILE A 32 -3.82 1.84 3.91
C ILE A 32 -2.32 1.84 3.58
N LEU A 33 -1.84 0.92 2.73
CA LEU A 33 -0.44 0.89 2.29
C LEU A 33 -0.12 1.90 1.19
N GLY A 34 -1.09 2.29 0.35
CA GLY A 34 -0.90 3.31 -0.68
C GLY A 34 -0.46 4.69 -0.13
N PRO A 35 -1.10 5.21 0.94
CA PRO A 35 -0.68 6.44 1.62
C PRO A 35 0.68 6.34 2.30
N ARG A 36 1.06 5.15 2.80
CA ARG A 36 2.32 4.94 3.54
C ARG A 36 3.54 5.22 2.67
N ARG A 37 3.48 4.85 1.39
CA ARG A 37 4.54 5.13 0.41
C ARG A 37 4.72 6.63 0.17
N ARG A 38 3.62 7.41 0.11
CA ARG A 38 3.71 8.89 0.02
C ARG A 38 4.31 9.51 1.28
N LEU A 39 3.94 9.00 2.46
CA LEU A 39 4.51 9.49 3.73
C LEU A 39 6.01 9.21 3.83
N GLU A 40 6.45 8.02 3.39
CA GLU A 40 7.87 7.66 3.36
C GLU A 40 8.66 8.51 2.36
N GLU A 41 8.07 8.84 1.20
CA GLU A 41 8.66 9.74 0.21
C GLU A 41 8.80 11.18 0.74
N GLU A 42 7.76 11.71 1.41
CA GLU A 42 7.79 13.05 2.04
C GLU A 42 8.84 13.15 3.15
N LEU A 43 8.85 12.17 4.07
CA LEU A 43 9.83 12.12 5.16
C LEU A 43 11.26 11.90 4.63
N GLY A 44 11.43 11.09 3.59
CA GLY A 44 12.74 10.84 2.96
C GLY A 44 13.33 12.11 2.34
N LEU A 45 12.51 12.92 1.66
CA LEU A 45 12.93 14.20 1.09
C LEU A 45 13.30 15.23 2.17
N GLU A 46 12.57 15.26 3.29
CA GLU A 46 12.85 16.17 4.40
C GLU A 46 14.19 15.86 5.08
N VAL A 47 14.51 14.57 5.25
CA VAL A 47 15.82 14.13 5.74
C VAL A 47 16.93 14.56 4.78
N LEU A 48 16.76 14.37 3.47
CA LEU A 48 17.76 14.76 2.47
C LEU A 48 18.00 16.29 2.46
N ARG A 49 16.94 17.09 2.56
CA ARG A 49 17.07 18.56 2.65
C ARG A 49 17.86 19.00 3.89
N THR A 50 17.61 18.34 5.02
CA THR A 50 18.31 18.63 6.27
C THR A 50 19.80 18.36 6.13
N ARG A 51 20.17 17.21 5.55
CA ARG A 51 21.57 16.85 5.30
C ARG A 51 22.27 17.80 4.33
N LEU A 52 21.57 18.26 3.30
CA LEU A 52 22.09 19.28 2.37
C LEU A 52 22.35 20.61 3.08
N ALA A 53 21.42 21.06 3.94
CA ALA A 53 21.57 22.29 4.71
C ALA A 53 22.71 22.23 5.73
N GLN A 54 22.99 21.04 6.26
CA GLN A 54 24.13 20.77 7.14
C GLN A 54 25.45 20.60 6.37
N GLY A 55 25.41 20.53 5.05
CA GLY A 55 26.59 20.30 4.20
C GLY A 55 27.12 18.86 4.28
N GLU A 56 26.33 17.91 4.79
CA GLU A 56 26.71 16.50 4.89
C GLU A 56 26.66 15.79 3.53
N ILE A 57 25.86 16.31 2.60
CA ILE A 57 25.77 15.84 1.22
C ILE A 57 25.89 17.02 0.27
N SER A 58 26.46 16.77 -0.90
CA SER A 58 26.54 17.73 -2.00
C SER A 58 25.19 17.89 -2.70
N GLU A 59 25.04 18.99 -3.44
CA GLU A 59 23.85 19.26 -4.26
C GLU A 59 23.65 18.17 -5.34
N ALA A 60 24.74 17.61 -5.86
CA ALA A 60 24.71 16.50 -6.81
C ALA A 60 24.17 15.19 -6.19
N GLU A 61 24.58 14.88 -4.95
CA GLU A 61 24.09 13.71 -4.21
C GLU A 61 22.62 13.87 -3.82
N PHE A 62 22.21 15.09 -3.44
CA PHE A 62 20.81 15.41 -3.17
C PHE A 62 19.92 15.17 -4.40
N GLU A 63 20.32 15.69 -5.56
CA GLU A 63 19.53 15.54 -6.80
C GLU A 63 19.48 14.08 -7.28
N GLN A 64 20.53 13.29 -7.06
CA GLN A 64 20.52 11.86 -7.37
C GLN A 64 19.57 11.09 -6.44
N ALA A 65 19.61 11.35 -5.13
CA ALA A 65 18.74 10.70 -4.15
C ALA A 65 17.27 11.10 -4.30
N LYS A 66 17.00 12.36 -4.63
CA LYS A 66 15.66 12.89 -4.93
C LYS A 66 15.01 12.18 -6.12
N ARG A 67 15.76 11.90 -7.19
CA ARG A 67 15.26 11.11 -8.34
C ARG A 67 14.95 9.67 -7.96
N ALA A 68 15.75 9.06 -7.08
CA ALA A 68 15.55 7.68 -6.64
C ALA A 68 14.29 7.52 -5.75
N LEU A 69 13.89 8.56 -5.02
CA LEU A 69 12.70 8.56 -4.16
C LEU A 69 11.38 8.86 -4.90
N GLY A 70 11.39 8.98 -6.24
CA GLY A 70 10.16 9.15 -7.02
C GLY A 70 9.99 10.53 -7.64
N GLY A 71 11.07 11.07 -8.21
CA GLY A 71 10.96 12.14 -9.21
C GLY A 71 10.21 11.69 -10.46
#